data_AF-A0A8J6I696-F1
#
_entry.id   AF-A0A8J6I696-F1
#
_cell.length_a   1.000
_cell.length_b   1.000
_cell.length_c   1.000
_cell.angle_alpha   90.00
_cell.angle_beta   90.00
_cell.angle_gamma   90.00
#
_symmetry.space_group_name_H-M   'P 1'
#
loop_
_entity.id
_entity.type
_entity.pdbx_description
1 polymer ?
#
loop_
_entity_poly.entity_id
_entity_poly.type
_entity_poly.pdbx_seq_one_letter_code
_entity_poly.pdbx_strand_id
1 'polypeptide(L)'
;MQRGLSRALIASVMGVGLAFGFAGTAHADEFPNSTPVVDIVTEGNPDAVSPVTSPVNSGSRRWSPSAYIRAWENANGRRMHSWERNALARGCIGVSVVNLERGNGNPPLGMSFNTFEQARAVMQAFEWALQGNPSVHEYRQRIAADPLLRQVRNVPQYFPNGYSAAAITPVMFSKRFYMGGYNGGEDKYIPSRRTGQVDMSYYRYGAKPGYVNFDYGWFDPRTNNWWHANRAEPGMEIYQSTLNYYSRGLMDFDGQVFSIAFGLK
;
A
#
# COMPACT_ATOMS: atom_id res chain seq x y z
N MET A 1 32.90 -41.49 -28.16
CA MET A 1 32.51 -41.86 -26.78
C MET A 1 33.51 -41.24 -25.83
N GLN A 2 33.21 -40.08 -25.23
CA GLN A 2 33.79 -39.62 -23.96
C GLN A 2 33.06 -38.34 -23.54
N ARG A 3 32.35 -38.43 -22.41
CA ARG A 3 31.57 -37.35 -21.80
C ARG A 3 32.47 -36.56 -20.86
N GLY A 4 32.56 -35.25 -21.04
CA GLY A 4 33.19 -34.32 -20.10
C GLY A 4 32.13 -33.52 -19.34
N LEU A 5 31.85 -33.91 -18.10
CA LEU A 5 31.03 -33.18 -17.14
C LEU A 5 31.77 -31.92 -16.68
N SER A 6 31.17 -30.74 -16.85
CA SER A 6 31.57 -29.53 -16.11
C SER A 6 30.58 -29.28 -14.98
N ARG A 7 31.10 -29.37 -13.76
CA ARG A 7 30.38 -29.19 -12.49
C ARG A 7 30.20 -27.70 -12.18
N ALA A 8 29.03 -27.39 -11.63
CA ALA A 8 28.66 -26.12 -11.05
C ALA A 8 29.54 -25.75 -9.84
N LEU A 9 29.92 -24.48 -9.74
CA LEU A 9 30.48 -23.90 -8.52
C LEU A 9 29.33 -23.26 -7.72
N ILE A 10 29.08 -23.81 -6.53
CA ILE A 10 28.24 -23.21 -5.49
C ILE A 10 29.19 -22.41 -4.60
N ALA A 11 29.02 -21.08 -4.54
CA ALA A 11 29.70 -20.24 -3.57
C ALA A 11 28.78 -19.98 -2.38
N SER A 12 29.07 -20.68 -1.27
CA SER A 12 28.49 -20.43 0.05
C SER A 12 29.24 -19.26 0.71
N VAL A 13 28.54 -18.20 1.10
CA VAL A 13 29.08 -17.17 1.99
C VAL A 13 28.41 -17.31 3.35
N MET A 14 29.11 -17.96 4.28
CA MET A 14 28.98 -17.76 5.73
C MET A 14 29.78 -16.47 6.04
N GLY A 15 29.30 -15.49 6.81
CA GLY A 15 28.79 -15.60 8.17
C GLY A 15 29.88 -15.10 9.12
N VAL A 16 29.86 -13.81 9.48
CA VAL A 16 30.61 -13.26 10.62
C VAL A 16 29.64 -12.45 11.46
N GLY A 17 29.34 -12.98 12.64
CA GLY A 17 28.57 -12.32 13.67
C GLY A 17 29.43 -11.35 14.47
N LEU A 18 28.82 -10.23 14.88
CA LEU A 18 29.30 -9.41 15.97
C LEU A 18 28.16 -9.28 16.98
N ALA A 19 28.38 -9.87 18.15
CA ALA A 19 27.53 -9.74 19.32
C ALA A 19 27.90 -8.44 20.06
N PHE A 20 26.90 -7.61 20.34
CA PHE A 20 26.97 -6.62 21.41
C PHE A 20 25.75 -6.79 22.29
N GLY A 21 25.99 -7.22 23.52
CA GLY A 21 25.00 -7.24 24.58
C GLY A 21 24.90 -5.87 25.23
N PHE A 22 23.66 -5.43 25.46
CA PHE A 22 23.35 -4.44 26.47
C PHE A 22 22.17 -4.96 27.30
N ALA A 23 22.45 -5.24 28.57
CA ALA A 23 21.44 -5.40 29.60
C ALA A 23 21.04 -4.00 30.06
N GLY A 24 19.77 -3.65 29.92
CA GLY A 24 19.18 -2.43 30.44
C GLY A 24 17.88 -2.78 31.15
N THR A 25 17.86 -2.54 32.46
CA THR A 25 16.77 -2.82 33.40
C THR A 25 15.54 -1.97 33.13
N ALA A 26 14.36 -2.59 33.19
CA ALA A 26 13.07 -1.92 33.10
C ALA A 26 12.82 -1.06 34.35
N HIS A 27 12.51 0.22 34.15
CA HIS A 27 11.82 1.05 35.12
C HIS A 27 10.44 1.41 34.56
N ALA A 28 9.41 1.05 35.30
CA ALA A 28 8.05 1.50 35.09
C ALA A 28 7.93 2.87 35.76
N ASP A 29 7.76 3.92 34.96
CA ASP A 29 7.37 5.24 35.46
C ASP A 29 5.87 5.44 35.23
N GLU A 30 5.19 5.69 36.34
CA GLU A 30 3.81 6.10 36.47
C GLU A 30 3.61 7.47 35.79
N PHE A 31 2.65 7.57 34.86
CA PHE A 31 2.26 8.87 34.31
C PHE A 31 1.31 9.59 35.28
N PRO A 32 1.63 10.82 35.71
CA PRO A 32 0.73 11.59 36.54
C PRO A 32 -0.46 12.11 35.73
N ASN A 33 -1.60 12.02 36.40
CA ASN A 33 -2.90 12.59 36.07
C ASN A 33 -2.78 14.10 35.86
N SER A 34 -3.10 14.60 34.67
CA SER A 34 -3.22 16.04 34.41
C SER A 34 -4.57 16.36 33.77
N THR A 35 -5.35 17.11 34.53
CA THR A 35 -6.62 17.76 34.20
C THR A 35 -6.53 18.65 32.95
N PRO A 36 -7.65 18.89 32.25
CA PRO A 36 -7.66 19.65 31.01
C PRO A 36 -7.63 21.16 31.30
N VAL A 37 -6.64 21.85 30.71
CA VAL A 37 -6.66 23.31 30.59
C VAL A 37 -7.39 23.65 29.30
N VAL A 38 -8.52 24.33 29.44
CA VAL A 38 -9.28 24.95 28.36
C VAL A 38 -8.64 26.30 28.09
N ASP A 39 -7.91 26.43 26.98
CA ASP A 39 -7.55 27.73 26.43
C ASP A 39 -8.32 27.96 25.13
N ILE A 40 -9.28 28.88 25.22
CA ILE A 40 -9.96 29.50 24.09
C ILE A 40 -9.00 30.54 23.53
N VAL A 41 -8.43 30.28 22.36
CA VAL A 41 -7.80 31.31 21.52
C VAL A 41 -8.50 31.30 20.17
N THR A 42 -9.40 32.27 20.02
CA THR A 42 -9.98 32.72 18.76
C THR A 42 -9.01 33.65 18.06
N GLU A 43 -8.27 33.16 17.07
CA GLU A 43 -7.77 33.94 15.93
C GLU A 43 -7.77 33.04 14.68
N GLY A 44 -8.33 33.55 13.58
CA GLY A 44 -8.77 32.76 12.42
C GLY A 44 -7.66 32.02 11.69
N ASN A 45 -7.83 30.69 11.59
CA ASN A 45 -7.06 29.84 10.69
C ASN A 45 -7.95 29.38 9.51
N PRO A 46 -7.69 29.81 8.26
CA PRO A 46 -8.45 29.35 7.09
C PRO A 46 -8.24 27.85 6.77
N ASP A 47 -7.34 27.14 7.47
CA ASP A 47 -7.03 25.72 7.23
C ASP A 47 -7.75 24.74 8.17
N ALA A 48 -8.75 25.19 8.95
CA ALA A 48 -9.58 24.30 9.77
C ALA A 48 -10.75 23.70 8.95
N VAL A 49 -10.44 22.83 7.98
CA VAL A 49 -11.45 21.99 7.32
C VAL A 49 -11.32 20.55 7.84
N SER A 50 -12.39 20.07 8.48
CA SER A 50 -12.60 18.69 8.94
C SER A 50 -12.68 17.68 7.75
N PRO A 51 -12.63 16.34 7.94
CA PRO A 51 -11.56 15.50 7.42
C PRO A 51 -12.02 14.63 6.24
N VAL A 52 -12.26 15.26 5.10
CA VAL A 52 -12.11 14.66 3.76
C VAL A 52 -11.76 15.84 2.88
N THR A 53 -10.49 15.95 2.50
CA THR A 53 -10.03 17.07 1.68
C THR A 53 -10.87 17.11 0.40
N SER A 54 -11.49 18.25 0.09
CA SER A 54 -12.42 18.34 -1.05
C SER A 54 -11.79 17.72 -2.30
N PRO A 55 -12.57 16.95 -3.09
CA PRO A 55 -12.03 16.21 -4.22
C PRO A 55 -11.33 17.15 -5.20
N VAL A 56 -10.25 16.65 -5.78
CA VAL A 56 -9.59 17.27 -6.93
C VAL A 56 -10.31 16.78 -8.18
N ASN A 57 -10.94 17.70 -8.91
CA ASN A 57 -11.73 17.37 -10.10
C ASN A 57 -10.87 17.34 -11.39
N SER A 58 -9.70 17.98 -11.38
CA SER A 58 -8.74 17.95 -12.49
C SER A 58 -7.30 18.07 -11.96
N GLY A 59 -6.35 17.37 -12.60
CA GLY A 59 -4.93 17.45 -12.23
C GLY A 59 -4.62 16.86 -10.85
N SER A 60 -3.85 17.62 -10.05
CA SER A 60 -3.44 17.25 -8.69
C SER A 60 -3.37 18.46 -7.75
N ARG A 61 -3.48 18.19 -6.44
CA ARG A 61 -3.21 19.12 -5.34
C ARG A 61 -2.00 18.64 -4.56
N ARG A 62 -1.10 19.55 -4.21
CA ARG A 62 0.08 19.27 -3.38
C ARG A 62 -0.23 19.44 -1.89
N TRP A 63 0.46 18.64 -1.10
CA TRP A 63 0.39 18.60 0.35
C TRP A 63 1.80 18.55 0.91
N SER A 64 2.07 19.36 1.93
CA SER A 64 3.25 19.13 2.76
C SER A 64 3.04 17.84 3.59
N PRO A 65 4.12 17.14 3.98
CA PRO A 65 4.02 15.99 4.87
C PRO A 65 3.26 16.29 6.16
N SER A 66 3.48 17.46 6.77
CA SER A 66 2.81 17.85 8.01
C SER A 66 1.31 18.10 7.82
N ALA A 67 0.89 18.70 6.70
CA ALA A 67 -0.53 18.89 6.38
C ALA A 67 -1.23 17.56 6.11
N TYR A 68 -0.59 16.66 5.36
CA TYR A 68 -1.12 15.32 5.14
C TYR A 68 -1.28 14.54 6.45
N ILE A 69 -0.26 14.58 7.33
CA ILE A 69 -0.34 13.89 8.62
C ILE A 69 -1.51 14.41 9.45
N ARG A 70 -1.70 15.74 9.56
CA ARG A 70 -2.86 16.29 10.28
C ARG A 70 -4.19 15.82 9.69
N ALA A 71 -4.33 15.85 8.36
CA ALA A 71 -5.54 15.38 7.69
C ALA A 71 -5.79 13.88 7.92
N TRP A 72 -4.73 13.07 7.89
CA TRP A 72 -4.78 11.65 8.16
C TRP A 72 -5.14 11.35 9.62
N GLU A 73 -4.54 12.07 10.59
CA GLU A 73 -4.82 11.90 12.02
C GLU A 73 -6.27 12.24 12.35
N ASN A 74 -6.79 13.33 11.74
CA ASN A 74 -8.18 13.71 11.90
C ASN A 74 -9.13 12.67 11.29
N ALA A 75 -8.79 12.09 10.13
CA ALA A 75 -9.63 11.09 9.47
C ALA A 75 -9.68 9.76 10.22
N ASN A 76 -8.58 9.37 10.87
CA ASN A 76 -8.46 8.11 11.61
C ASN A 76 -8.77 8.26 13.12
N GLY A 77 -9.05 9.47 13.60
CA GLY A 77 -9.37 9.73 15.00
C GLY A 77 -8.23 9.43 15.98
N ARG A 78 -6.98 9.36 15.49
CA ARG A 78 -5.79 9.05 16.30
C ARG A 78 -4.54 9.72 15.75
N ARG A 79 -3.54 9.85 16.61
CA ARG A 79 -2.21 10.33 16.19
C ARG A 79 -1.48 9.25 15.39
N MET A 80 -0.75 9.69 14.38
CA MET A 80 0.17 8.86 13.62
C MET A 80 1.36 8.53 14.51
N HIS A 81 1.59 7.25 14.75
CA HIS A 81 2.69 6.72 15.53
C HIS A 81 4.04 7.02 14.88
N SER A 82 5.12 6.94 15.65
CA SER A 82 6.48 7.17 15.15
C SER A 82 6.86 6.24 14.00
N TRP A 83 6.49 4.96 14.08
CA TRP A 83 6.76 3.99 13.02
C TRP A 83 5.97 4.29 11.73
N GLU A 84 4.75 4.82 11.83
CA GLU A 84 3.94 5.23 10.69
C GLU A 84 4.54 6.46 10.01
N ARG A 85 5.03 7.43 10.80
CA ARG A 85 5.76 8.59 10.26
C ARG A 85 7.04 8.17 9.54
N ASN A 86 7.77 7.21 10.11
CA ASN A 86 8.95 6.63 9.47
C ASN A 86 8.59 5.88 8.18
N ALA A 87 7.45 5.18 8.16
CA ALA A 87 6.96 4.52 6.96
C ALA A 87 6.56 5.55 5.89
N LEU A 88 5.82 6.60 6.26
CA LEU A 88 5.40 7.69 5.37
C LEU A 88 6.61 8.39 4.72
N ALA A 89 7.69 8.61 5.48
CA ALA A 89 8.92 9.24 4.99
C ALA A 89 9.61 8.48 3.84
N ARG A 90 9.18 7.26 3.52
CA ARG A 90 9.66 6.45 2.37
C ARG A 90 9.08 6.91 1.02
N GLY A 91 8.25 7.97 1.00
CA GLY A 91 7.67 8.53 -0.22
C GLY A 91 6.39 7.82 -0.65
N CYS A 92 6.20 7.61 -1.96
CA CYS A 92 4.95 7.09 -2.53
C CYS A 92 4.51 5.77 -1.89
N ILE A 93 5.44 4.83 -1.66
CA ILE A 93 5.15 3.57 -0.99
C ILE A 93 4.69 3.78 0.46
N GLY A 94 5.24 4.78 1.13
CA GLY A 94 4.91 5.12 2.52
C GLY A 94 3.44 5.50 2.69
N VAL A 95 2.90 6.28 1.75
CA VAL A 95 1.47 6.66 1.71
C VAL A 95 0.58 5.41 1.71
N SER A 96 0.86 4.42 0.86
CA SER A 96 0.08 3.18 0.85
C SER A 96 0.30 2.32 2.09
N VAL A 97 1.52 2.27 2.64
CA VAL A 97 1.84 1.48 3.84
C VAL A 97 1.08 1.98 5.06
N VAL A 98 1.08 3.30 5.31
CA VAL A 98 0.38 3.85 6.48
C VAL A 98 -1.13 3.65 6.39
N ASN A 99 -1.72 3.77 5.20
CA ASN A 99 -3.16 3.56 5.01
C ASN A 99 -3.58 2.09 5.01
N LEU A 100 -2.64 1.15 4.86
CA LEU A 100 -2.93 -0.28 5.06
C LEU A 100 -3.06 -0.63 6.54
N GLU A 101 -2.44 0.14 7.44
CA GLU A 101 -2.43 -0.09 8.90
C GLU A 101 -1.96 -1.50 9.32
N ARG A 102 -1.13 -2.15 8.51
CA ARG A 102 -0.67 -3.54 8.71
C ARG A 102 0.81 -3.66 9.07
N GLY A 103 1.37 -2.62 9.67
CA GLY A 103 2.80 -2.51 9.99
C GLY A 103 3.65 -1.97 8.83
N ASN A 104 4.96 -2.20 8.87
CA ASN A 104 5.93 -1.54 7.97
C ASN A 104 6.29 -2.33 6.69
N GLY A 105 5.54 -3.39 6.38
CA GLY A 105 5.76 -4.21 5.18
C GLY A 105 5.42 -3.48 3.89
N ASN A 106 5.95 -3.94 2.75
CA ASN A 106 5.58 -3.38 1.45
C ASN A 106 4.13 -3.74 1.09
N PRO A 107 3.41 -2.87 0.35
CA PRO A 107 2.06 -3.17 -0.10
C PRO A 107 2.01 -4.47 -0.91
N PRO A 108 1.11 -5.42 -0.59
CA PRO A 108 1.08 -6.73 -1.21
C PRO A 108 0.55 -6.69 -2.65
N LEU A 109 1.22 -7.37 -3.59
CA LEU A 109 0.90 -7.30 -5.01
C LEU A 109 0.20 -8.55 -5.58
N GLY A 110 -0.16 -9.54 -4.76
CA GLY A 110 -0.69 -10.81 -5.28
C GLY A 110 -2.13 -10.78 -5.78
N MET A 111 -2.84 -9.67 -5.65
CA MET A 111 -4.14 -9.42 -6.28
C MET A 111 -4.08 -8.13 -7.09
N SER A 112 -3.28 -8.13 -8.16
CA SER A 112 -3.07 -6.99 -9.06
C SER A 112 -3.81 -7.18 -10.38
N PHE A 113 -4.39 -6.11 -10.91
CA PHE A 113 -5.22 -6.11 -12.11
C PHE A 113 -4.75 -5.01 -13.08
N ASN A 114 -5.01 -5.22 -14.37
CA ASN A 114 -4.55 -4.31 -15.41
C ASN A 114 -5.34 -2.99 -15.47
N THR A 115 -6.63 -3.02 -15.14
CA THR A 115 -7.47 -1.82 -15.18
C THR A 115 -8.08 -1.51 -13.82
N PHE A 116 -8.41 -0.23 -13.63
CA PHE A 116 -9.08 0.25 -12.43
C PHE A 116 -10.44 -0.42 -12.24
N GLU A 117 -11.20 -0.59 -13.31
CA GLU A 117 -12.54 -1.19 -13.29
C GLU A 117 -12.50 -2.65 -12.85
N GLN A 118 -11.48 -3.41 -13.30
CA GLN A 118 -11.28 -4.79 -12.88
C GLN A 118 -10.98 -4.88 -11.38
N ALA A 119 -10.05 -4.06 -10.89
CA ALA A 119 -9.75 -4.01 -9.45
C ALA A 119 -10.97 -3.55 -8.64
N ARG A 120 -11.72 -2.56 -9.13
CA ARG A 120 -12.92 -2.04 -8.46
C ARG A 120 -14.01 -3.10 -8.35
N ALA A 121 -14.25 -3.90 -9.39
CA ALA A 121 -15.19 -5.01 -9.34
C ALA A 121 -14.78 -6.05 -8.29
N VAL A 122 -13.49 -6.38 -8.20
CA VAL A 122 -12.97 -7.30 -7.18
C VAL A 122 -13.09 -6.71 -5.77
N MET A 123 -12.81 -5.42 -5.59
CA MET A 123 -12.98 -4.72 -4.31
C MET A 123 -14.44 -4.80 -3.84
N GLN A 124 -15.40 -4.51 -4.73
CA GLN A 124 -16.84 -4.59 -4.43
C GLN A 124 -17.30 -6.01 -4.09
N ALA A 125 -16.78 -7.02 -4.80
CA ALA A 125 -17.07 -8.42 -4.48
C ALA A 125 -16.54 -8.79 -3.08
N PHE A 126 -15.38 -8.28 -2.66
CA PHE A 126 -14.90 -8.44 -1.28
C PHE A 126 -15.74 -7.69 -0.25
N GLU A 127 -16.17 -6.46 -0.55
CA GLU A 127 -17.07 -5.71 0.31
C GLU A 127 -18.34 -6.51 0.57
N TRP A 128 -18.95 -7.07 -0.48
CA TRP A 128 -20.09 -7.98 -0.37
C TRP A 128 -19.76 -9.22 0.48
N ALA A 129 -18.64 -9.88 0.22
CA ALA A 129 -18.23 -11.07 0.96
C ALA A 129 -18.05 -10.79 2.46
N LEU A 130 -17.69 -9.56 2.85
CA LEU A 130 -17.48 -9.12 4.24
C LEU A 130 -18.72 -8.49 4.90
N GLN A 131 -19.83 -8.30 4.19
CA GLN A 131 -21.07 -7.72 4.76
C GLN A 131 -21.58 -8.53 5.96
N GLY A 132 -21.93 -7.84 7.04
CA GLY A 132 -22.47 -8.47 8.25
C GLY A 132 -21.41 -9.17 9.13
N ASN A 133 -20.12 -8.90 8.91
CA ASN A 133 -19.01 -9.43 9.72
C ASN A 133 -19.02 -10.97 9.85
N PRO A 134 -19.00 -11.70 8.71
CA PRO A 134 -19.10 -13.16 8.73
C PRO A 134 -17.93 -13.80 9.48
N SER A 135 -18.14 -15.02 9.96
CA SER A 135 -17.04 -15.90 10.37
C SER A 135 -16.09 -16.16 9.20
N VAL A 136 -14.85 -16.57 9.50
CA VAL A 136 -13.87 -16.95 8.46
C VAL A 136 -14.41 -18.08 7.57
N HIS A 137 -15.22 -18.99 8.13
CA HIS A 137 -15.84 -20.07 7.37
C HIS A 137 -16.87 -19.54 6.38
N GLU A 138 -17.82 -18.72 6.83
CA GLU A 138 -18.84 -18.10 5.97
C GLU A 138 -18.21 -17.20 4.91
N TYR A 139 -17.19 -16.41 5.26
CA TYR A 139 -16.43 -15.63 4.30
C TYR A 139 -15.87 -16.52 3.18
N ARG A 140 -15.21 -17.64 3.52
CA ARG A 140 -14.67 -18.57 2.52
C ARG A 140 -15.76 -19.19 1.63
N GLN A 141 -16.94 -19.48 2.19
CA GLN A 141 -18.09 -19.95 1.41
C GLN A 141 -18.57 -18.88 0.42
N ARG A 142 -18.65 -17.62 0.85
CA ARG A 142 -19.02 -16.49 -0.02
C ARG A 142 -17.99 -16.27 -1.14
N ILE A 143 -16.70 -16.35 -0.85
CA ILE A 143 -15.64 -16.31 -1.87
C ILE A 143 -15.79 -17.44 -2.90
N ALA A 144 -16.08 -18.67 -2.46
CA ALA A 144 -16.24 -19.81 -3.35
C ALA A 144 -17.51 -19.71 -4.22
N ALA A 145 -18.56 -19.09 -3.69
CA ALA A 145 -19.82 -18.86 -4.41
C ALA A 145 -19.73 -17.69 -5.40
N ASP A 146 -18.91 -16.68 -5.13
CA ASP A 146 -18.78 -15.50 -5.98
C ASP A 146 -18.12 -15.86 -7.34
N PRO A 147 -18.76 -15.55 -8.47
CA PRO A 147 -18.28 -15.96 -9.78
C PRO A 147 -16.96 -15.29 -10.17
N LEU A 148 -16.65 -14.09 -9.66
CA LEU A 148 -15.42 -13.35 -9.92
C LEU A 148 -14.30 -13.82 -8.98
N LEU A 149 -14.53 -13.81 -7.66
CA LEU A 149 -13.50 -14.09 -6.65
C LEU A 149 -13.00 -15.53 -6.73
N ARG A 150 -13.85 -16.51 -7.07
CA ARG A 150 -13.40 -17.90 -7.28
C ARG A 150 -12.40 -18.08 -8.42
N GLN A 151 -12.28 -17.08 -9.30
CA GLN A 151 -11.36 -17.11 -10.45
C GLN A 151 -10.07 -16.33 -10.19
N VAL A 152 -10.06 -15.44 -9.19
CA VAL A 152 -8.90 -14.63 -8.83
C VAL A 152 -7.92 -15.49 -8.05
N ARG A 153 -6.64 -15.49 -8.46
CA ARG A 153 -5.59 -16.22 -7.73
C ARG A 153 -5.30 -15.53 -6.40
N ASN A 154 -4.85 -16.32 -5.43
CA ASN A 154 -4.38 -15.91 -4.12
C ASN A 154 -5.46 -15.39 -3.13
N VAL A 155 -6.75 -15.40 -3.49
CA VAL A 155 -7.80 -14.83 -2.62
C VAL A 155 -7.80 -15.40 -1.19
N PRO A 156 -7.77 -16.74 -0.98
CA PRO A 156 -7.73 -17.29 0.39
C PRO A 156 -6.48 -16.91 1.18
N GLN A 157 -5.32 -16.77 0.51
CA GLN A 157 -4.04 -16.46 1.13
C GLN A 157 -3.95 -14.99 1.58
N TYR A 158 -4.74 -14.10 0.99
CA TYR A 158 -4.68 -12.67 1.30
C TYR A 158 -5.59 -12.23 2.44
N PHE A 159 -6.50 -13.08 2.91
CA PHE A 159 -7.19 -12.84 4.18
C PHE A 159 -6.15 -12.80 5.31
N PRO A 160 -6.01 -11.68 6.04
CA PRO A 160 -4.95 -11.55 7.03
C PRO A 160 -5.22 -12.49 8.22
N ASN A 161 -4.31 -13.45 8.43
CA ASN A 161 -4.39 -14.40 9.54
C ASN A 161 -4.51 -13.67 10.88
N GLY A 162 -5.39 -14.17 11.76
CA GLY A 162 -5.59 -13.62 13.10
C GLY A 162 -6.58 -12.45 13.18
N TYR A 163 -7.09 -11.96 12.05
CA TYR A 163 -8.11 -10.90 12.04
C TYR A 163 -9.51 -11.46 11.75
N SER A 164 -10.51 -10.86 12.39
CA SER A 164 -11.92 -11.10 12.04
C SER A 164 -12.31 -10.28 10.80
N ALA A 165 -13.41 -10.66 10.15
CA ALA A 165 -14.01 -9.84 9.07
C ALA A 165 -14.38 -8.42 9.55
N ALA A 166 -14.71 -8.27 10.84
CA ALA A 166 -15.04 -6.99 11.43
C ALA A 166 -13.83 -6.04 11.52
N ALA A 167 -12.61 -6.58 11.59
CA ALA A 167 -11.37 -5.81 11.77
C ALA A 167 -10.69 -5.39 10.45
N ILE A 168 -11.23 -5.81 9.30
CA ILE A 168 -10.59 -5.59 8.00
C ILE A 168 -11.53 -4.90 7.01
N THR A 169 -10.94 -4.22 6.04
CA THR A 169 -11.64 -3.63 4.90
C THR A 169 -10.85 -3.87 3.62
N PRO A 170 -11.50 -4.22 2.49
CA PRO A 170 -10.81 -4.27 1.21
C PRO A 170 -10.45 -2.83 0.80
N VAL A 171 -9.25 -2.67 0.28
CA VAL A 171 -8.70 -1.38 -0.14
C VAL A 171 -7.99 -1.54 -1.47
N MET A 172 -7.87 -0.44 -2.20
CA MET A 172 -7.19 -0.40 -3.48
C MET A 172 -6.02 0.56 -3.44
N PHE A 173 -4.93 0.16 -4.08
CA PHE A 173 -3.87 1.06 -4.48
C PHE A 173 -3.41 0.70 -5.89
N SER A 174 -2.68 1.60 -6.54
CA SER A 174 -2.09 1.37 -7.84
C SER A 174 -0.57 1.44 -7.71
N LYS A 175 0.10 0.66 -8.55
CA LYS A 175 1.55 0.68 -8.68
C LYS A 175 1.91 0.90 -10.13
N ARG A 176 2.70 1.94 -10.38
CA ARG A 176 3.39 2.18 -11.64
C ARG A 176 4.83 1.67 -11.52
N PHE A 177 5.34 1.03 -12.55
CA PHE A 177 6.64 0.38 -12.50
C PHE A 177 7.24 0.17 -13.89
N TYR A 178 8.53 -0.15 -13.92
CA TYR A 178 9.22 -0.59 -15.12
C TYR A 178 9.12 -2.11 -15.28
N MET A 179 8.55 -2.57 -16.39
CA MET A 179 8.38 -3.98 -16.72
C MET A 179 9.71 -4.66 -17.07
N GLY A 180 10.67 -3.93 -17.65
CA GLY A 180 11.99 -4.45 -18.03
C GLY A 180 13.03 -4.56 -16.89
N GLY A 181 12.60 -4.56 -15.62
CA GLY A 181 13.50 -4.57 -14.45
C GLY A 181 14.41 -5.81 -14.35
N TYR A 182 15.07 -5.99 -13.19
CA TYR A 182 16.17 -6.96 -12.93
C TYR A 182 16.05 -8.36 -13.55
N ASN A 183 14.83 -8.88 -13.76
CA ASN A 183 14.57 -10.15 -14.46
C ASN A 183 13.30 -10.06 -15.34
N GLY A 184 12.88 -8.87 -15.76
CA GLY A 184 11.57 -8.60 -16.34
C GLY A 184 11.60 -8.42 -17.86
N GLY A 185 10.55 -8.90 -18.51
CA GLY A 185 10.15 -8.53 -19.87
C GLY A 185 8.65 -8.24 -19.85
N GLU A 186 8.15 -7.48 -20.82
CA GLU A 186 6.71 -7.14 -20.92
C GLU A 186 5.83 -8.39 -20.93
N ASP A 187 6.35 -9.50 -21.47
CA ASP A 187 5.71 -10.81 -21.53
C ASP A 187 5.34 -11.40 -20.16
N LYS A 188 6.04 -11.00 -19.09
CA LYS A 188 5.80 -11.50 -17.72
C LYS A 188 4.63 -10.83 -17.02
N TYR A 189 4.20 -9.67 -17.51
CA TYR A 189 3.13 -8.88 -16.90
C TYR A 189 1.87 -8.85 -17.76
N ILE A 190 1.75 -9.76 -18.72
CA ILE A 190 0.56 -9.92 -19.54
C ILE A 190 -0.64 -10.25 -18.63
N PRO A 191 -1.72 -9.46 -18.65
CA PRO A 191 -2.91 -9.73 -17.86
C PRO A 191 -3.58 -11.04 -18.30
N SER A 192 -4.08 -11.81 -17.33
CA SER A 192 -4.96 -12.94 -17.60
C SER A 192 -6.15 -12.49 -18.45
N ARG A 193 -6.36 -13.12 -19.62
CA ARG A 193 -7.52 -12.82 -20.49
C ARG A 193 -8.86 -13.05 -19.79
N ARG A 194 -8.89 -13.94 -18.80
CA ARG A 194 -10.11 -14.32 -18.08
C ARG A 194 -10.46 -13.34 -16.97
N THR A 195 -9.48 -12.85 -16.23
CA THR A 195 -9.70 -12.11 -14.98
C THR A 195 -9.08 -10.72 -14.97
N GLY A 196 -8.24 -10.39 -15.96
CA GLY A 196 -7.42 -9.17 -15.96
C GLY A 196 -6.30 -9.16 -14.92
N GLN A 197 -6.14 -10.27 -14.17
CA GLN A 197 -5.14 -10.35 -13.11
C GLN A 197 -3.73 -10.43 -13.70
N VAL A 198 -2.82 -9.59 -13.19
CA VAL A 198 -1.40 -9.54 -13.57
C VAL A 198 -0.58 -10.30 -12.52
N ASP A 199 0.34 -11.15 -12.98
CA ASP A 199 1.23 -11.90 -12.09
C ASP A 199 2.43 -11.03 -11.66
N MET A 200 2.38 -10.51 -10.43
CA MET A 200 3.45 -9.67 -9.89
C MET A 200 4.56 -10.47 -9.19
N SER A 201 4.55 -11.80 -9.23
CA SER A 201 5.55 -12.64 -8.54
C SER A 201 6.97 -12.52 -9.09
N TYR A 202 7.13 -12.01 -10.32
CA TYR A 202 8.42 -11.74 -10.96
C TYR A 202 8.98 -10.35 -10.65
N TYR A 203 8.18 -9.46 -10.07
CA TYR A 203 8.61 -8.08 -9.84
C TYR A 203 9.68 -8.02 -8.74
N ARG A 204 10.79 -7.32 -9.01
CA ARG A 204 11.96 -7.20 -8.11
C ARG A 204 12.39 -5.76 -7.88
N TYR A 205 11.46 -4.80 -7.97
CA TYR A 205 11.72 -3.38 -7.68
C TYR A 205 12.85 -2.75 -8.52
N GLY A 206 13.12 -3.30 -9.70
CA GLY A 206 14.11 -2.77 -10.63
C GLY A 206 13.62 -1.46 -11.28
N ALA A 207 14.53 -0.49 -11.40
CA ALA A 207 14.28 0.76 -12.11
C ALA A 207 14.63 0.63 -13.58
N LYS A 208 14.03 1.47 -14.41
CA LYS A 208 14.59 1.80 -15.72
C LYS A 208 15.89 2.60 -15.50
N PRO A 209 16.99 2.32 -16.21
CA PRO A 209 18.24 3.04 -16.02
C PRO A 209 18.06 4.57 -16.14
N GLY A 210 18.44 5.31 -15.09
CA GLY A 210 18.30 6.77 -15.02
C GLY A 210 16.96 7.30 -14.50
N TYR A 211 16.03 6.43 -14.10
CA TYR A 211 14.67 6.78 -13.66
C TYR A 211 14.34 6.22 -12.27
N VAL A 212 13.21 6.62 -11.69
CA VAL A 212 12.74 6.04 -10.42
C VAL A 212 12.17 4.63 -10.65
N ASN A 213 12.17 3.78 -9.61
CA ASN A 213 11.80 2.36 -9.76
C ASN A 213 10.29 2.08 -9.71
N PHE A 214 9.51 2.91 -9.04
CA PHE A 214 8.06 2.79 -8.97
C PHE A 214 7.38 4.06 -8.47
N ASP A 215 6.08 4.10 -8.66
CA ASP A 215 5.18 5.02 -7.97
C ASP A 215 3.98 4.25 -7.40
N TYR A 216 3.53 4.59 -6.20
CA TYR A 216 2.38 4.00 -5.52
C TYR A 216 1.33 5.07 -5.27
N GLY A 217 0.09 4.79 -5.68
CA GLY A 217 -1.07 5.63 -5.44
C GLY A 217 -2.10 4.92 -4.59
N TRP A 218 -2.42 5.43 -3.41
CA TRP A 218 -3.53 4.96 -2.58
C TRP A 218 -4.87 5.52 -3.08
N PHE A 219 -5.86 4.66 -3.32
CA PHE A 219 -7.17 5.10 -3.76
C PHE A 219 -8.03 5.54 -2.57
N ASP A 220 -8.50 6.78 -2.57
CA ASP A 220 -9.49 7.28 -1.62
C ASP A 220 -10.90 7.27 -2.25
N PRO A 221 -11.76 6.31 -1.89
CA PRO A 221 -13.10 6.19 -2.49
C PRO A 221 -14.03 7.36 -2.13
N ARG A 222 -13.73 8.12 -1.06
CA ARG A 222 -14.55 9.26 -0.61
C ARG A 222 -14.42 10.46 -1.56
N THR A 223 -13.26 10.60 -2.19
CA THR A 223 -12.92 11.72 -3.07
C THR A 223 -12.70 11.30 -4.52
N ASN A 224 -12.67 9.99 -4.78
CA ASN A 224 -12.30 9.42 -6.07
C ASN A 224 -10.93 9.95 -6.56
N ASN A 225 -9.97 10.07 -5.62
CA ASN A 225 -8.63 10.55 -5.88
C ASN A 225 -7.57 9.54 -5.45
N TRP A 226 -6.34 9.79 -5.91
CA TRP A 226 -5.16 8.97 -5.70
C TRP A 226 -4.13 9.76 -4.90
N TRP A 227 -3.75 9.21 -3.75
CA TRP A 227 -2.73 9.77 -2.87
C TRP A 227 -1.37 9.13 -3.16
N HIS A 228 -0.39 9.92 -3.56
CA HIS A 228 0.98 9.46 -3.85
C HIS A 228 2.00 10.52 -3.41
N ALA A 229 3.29 10.26 -3.59
CA ALA A 229 4.33 11.23 -3.27
C ALA A 229 5.47 11.19 -4.30
N ASN A 230 6.18 12.30 -4.47
CA ASN A 230 7.26 12.39 -5.45
C ASN A 230 8.49 11.54 -5.10
N ARG A 231 8.88 11.47 -3.83
CA ARG A 231 10.12 10.84 -3.34
C ARG A 231 10.08 10.61 -1.83
N ALA A 232 11.05 9.87 -1.33
CA ALA A 232 11.34 9.79 0.11
C ALA A 232 11.91 11.13 0.63
N GLU A 233 11.79 11.34 1.95
CA GLU A 233 12.41 12.47 2.63
C GLU A 233 13.95 12.44 2.52
N PRO A 234 14.63 13.62 2.55
CA PRO A 234 14.06 14.96 2.65
C PRO A 234 13.50 15.50 1.32
N GLY A 235 12.51 16.39 1.42
CA GLY A 235 11.91 17.08 0.26
C GLY A 235 10.71 16.34 -0.33
N MET A 236 10.04 15.54 0.49
CA MET A 236 8.81 14.86 0.11
C MET A 236 7.67 15.86 -0.08
N GLU A 237 6.97 15.74 -1.21
CA GLU A 237 5.67 16.35 -1.44
C GLU A 237 4.65 15.23 -1.66
N ILE A 238 3.48 15.35 -1.03
CA ILE A 238 2.38 14.41 -1.20
C ILE A 238 1.37 15.02 -2.17
N TYR A 239 0.75 14.19 -3.01
CA TYR A 239 -0.17 14.61 -4.05
C TYR A 239 -1.50 13.88 -3.89
N GLN A 240 -2.59 14.65 -3.95
CA GLN A 240 -3.94 14.15 -4.18
C GLN A 240 -4.29 14.37 -5.65
N SER A 241 -4.48 13.31 -6.43
CA SER A 241 -4.59 13.39 -7.90
C SER A 241 -5.85 12.74 -8.43
N THR A 242 -6.35 13.21 -9.58
CA THR A 242 -7.29 12.40 -10.38
C THR A 242 -6.60 11.16 -10.91
N LEU A 243 -7.37 10.12 -11.26
CA LEU A 243 -6.81 8.92 -11.91
C LEU A 243 -6.08 9.28 -13.20
N ASN A 244 -6.65 10.16 -14.03
CA ASN A 244 -6.02 10.59 -15.28
C ASN A 244 -4.65 11.24 -15.04
N TYR A 245 -4.55 12.12 -14.04
CA TYR A 245 -3.26 12.72 -13.70
C TYR A 245 -2.27 11.68 -13.17
N TYR A 246 -2.69 10.81 -12.25
CA TYR A 246 -1.83 9.78 -11.67
C TYR A 246 -1.33 8.79 -12.74
N SER A 247 -2.19 8.38 -13.68
CA SER A 247 -1.87 7.41 -14.74
C SER A 247 -1.26 8.02 -16.00
N ARG A 248 -0.98 9.33 -16.04
CA ARG A 248 -0.35 9.98 -17.20
C ARG A 248 0.98 9.32 -17.55
N GLY A 249 1.29 9.18 -18.84
CA GLY A 249 2.57 8.61 -19.28
C GLY A 249 3.77 9.33 -18.66
N LEU A 250 4.70 8.55 -18.09
CA LEU A 250 5.99 9.03 -17.58
C LEU A 250 7.08 8.10 -18.13
N MET A 251 8.26 8.62 -18.40
CA MET A 251 9.35 7.85 -19.01
C MET A 251 9.85 6.69 -18.13
N ASP A 252 9.65 6.80 -16.82
CA ASP A 252 10.05 5.85 -15.80
C ASP A 252 9.27 4.53 -15.87
N PHE A 253 8.00 4.58 -16.32
CA PHE A 253 7.04 3.50 -16.13
C PHE A 253 6.33 3.15 -17.43
N ASP A 254 6.45 1.89 -17.82
CA ASP A 254 5.70 1.27 -18.92
C ASP A 254 4.62 0.30 -18.40
N GLY A 255 4.64 -0.06 -17.11
CA GLY A 255 3.61 -0.86 -16.45
C GLY A 255 2.82 -0.08 -15.40
N GLN A 256 1.52 -0.38 -15.30
CA GLN A 256 0.67 0.06 -14.21
C GLN A 256 -0.31 -1.06 -13.83
N VAL A 257 -0.45 -1.32 -12.53
CA VAL A 257 -1.45 -2.25 -12.00
C VAL A 257 -2.29 -1.58 -10.92
N PHE A 258 -3.47 -2.12 -10.69
CA PHE A 258 -4.39 -1.77 -9.62
C PHE A 258 -4.53 -2.98 -8.71
N SER A 259 -4.06 -2.85 -7.47
CA SER A 259 -3.95 -3.95 -6.52
C SER A 259 -4.99 -3.83 -5.42
N ILE A 260 -5.61 -4.96 -5.11
CA ILE A 260 -6.50 -5.10 -3.94
C ILE A 260 -5.72 -5.72 -2.79
N ALA A 261 -5.93 -5.16 -1.61
CA ALA A 261 -5.43 -5.68 -0.35
C ALA A 261 -6.51 -5.54 0.73
N PHE A 262 -6.25 -6.10 1.90
CA PHE A 262 -7.02 -5.78 3.10
C PHE A 262 -6.20 -4.84 3.97
N GLY A 263 -6.79 -3.70 4.32
CA GLY A 263 -6.32 -2.82 5.40
C GLY A 263 -7.06 -3.12 6.70
N LEU A 264 -6.59 -2.56 7.82
CA LEU A 264 -7.33 -2.57 9.08
C LEU A 264 -8.35 -1.42 9.11
N LYS A 265 -9.39 -1.58 9.93
CA LYS A 265 -10.41 -0.56 10.20
C LYS A 265 -10.10 0.19 11.49
#